data_AF-A0A9P0PD15-F1
#
_entry.id   AF-A0A9P0PD15-F1
#
_cell.length_a   1.000
_cell.length_b   1.000
_cell.length_c   1.000
_cell.angle_alpha   90.00
_cell.angle_beta   90.00
_cell.angle_gamma   90.00
#
_symmetry.space_group_name_H-M   'P 1'
#
loop_
_entity.id
_entity.type
_entity.pdbx_description
1 polymer ?
#
loop_
_entity_poly.entity_id
_entity_poly.type
_entity_poly.pdbx_seq_one_letter_code
_entity_poly.pdbx_strand_id
1 'polypeptide(L)'
;MDNKKKLAIIGGFIVLFDEKKKKRLWSKRWFLERRKYSHMSLIRELQTTEPHDLHNFLRMDKEAFEILLQYVDPLIQRNTTHMREAVSSRERLIATLRYLATGRSVEDLKFSCAISPQLLGKIIPETCWALFMTLKNEYLKFPSSTNDWLEIANGFKRSCDFEHCLGAMDGKHIALKNRLIAVRFFTIIRDFSAPFCLPL
;
A
#
# COMPACT_ATOMS: atom_id res chain seq x y z
N MET A 1 -1.98 66.29 8.50
CA MET A 1 -2.75 65.12 8.97
C MET A 1 -2.01 64.50 10.15
N ASP A 2 -2.63 64.53 11.33
CA ASP A 2 -2.01 64.21 12.62
C ASP A 2 -1.49 62.76 12.68
N ASN A 3 -0.30 62.53 13.26
CA ASN A 3 0.34 61.20 13.29
C ASN A 3 -0.52 60.15 14.00
N LYS A 4 -1.37 60.57 14.93
CA LYS A 4 -2.37 59.72 15.60
C LYS A 4 -3.42 59.17 14.62
N LYS A 5 -3.83 59.94 13.61
CA LYS A 5 -4.79 59.51 12.58
C LYS A 5 -4.17 58.49 11.63
N LYS A 6 -2.89 58.65 11.28
CA LYS A 6 -2.16 57.65 10.48
C LYS A 6 -2.02 56.31 11.22
N LEU A 7 -1.69 56.34 12.50
CA LEU A 7 -1.61 55.12 13.32
C LEU A 7 -2.96 54.41 13.44
N ALA A 8 -4.05 55.17 13.61
CA ALA A 8 -5.39 54.60 13.69
C ALA A 8 -5.84 53.93 12.38
N ILE A 9 -5.49 54.51 11.22
CA ILE A 9 -5.79 53.92 9.91
C ILE A 9 -4.97 52.64 9.69
N ILE A 10 -3.69 52.63 10.05
CA ILE A 10 -2.84 51.44 9.94
C ILE A 10 -3.32 50.33 10.89
N GLY A 11 -3.66 50.68 12.13
CA GLY A 11 -4.24 49.74 13.10
C GLY A 11 -5.59 49.17 12.62
N GLY A 12 -6.44 50.02 12.04
CA GLY A 12 -7.71 49.61 11.44
C GLY A 12 -7.51 48.67 10.24
N PHE A 13 -6.53 48.95 9.36
CA PHE A 13 -6.18 48.07 8.26
C PHE A 13 -5.63 46.72 8.73
N ILE A 14 -4.76 46.69 9.76
CA ILE A 14 -4.22 45.43 10.30
C ILE A 14 -5.34 44.56 10.91
N VAL A 15 -6.32 45.17 11.58
CA VAL A 15 -7.48 44.44 12.13
C VAL A 15 -8.44 43.97 11.03
N LEU A 16 -8.65 44.76 9.98
CA LEU A 16 -9.49 44.39 8.84
C LEU A 16 -8.87 43.30 7.95
N PHE A 17 -7.53 43.23 7.90
CA PHE A 17 -6.76 42.22 7.16
C PHE A 17 -6.22 41.09 8.03
N ASP A 18 -6.65 40.96 9.30
CA ASP A 18 -6.40 39.75 10.07
C ASP A 18 -7.24 38.62 9.48
N GLU A 19 -6.73 38.02 8.39
CA GLU A 19 -7.28 36.81 7.80
C GLU A 19 -7.25 35.75 8.88
N LYS A 20 -8.41 35.52 9.53
CA LYS A 20 -8.60 34.46 10.52
C LYS A 20 -7.98 33.18 9.98
N LYS A 21 -6.83 32.79 10.55
CA LYS A 21 -6.08 31.60 10.12
C LYS A 21 -7.07 30.44 9.98
N LYS A 22 -7.22 29.92 8.76
CA LYS A 22 -8.13 28.80 8.47
C LYS A 22 -7.82 27.68 9.46
N LYS A 23 -8.78 27.37 10.34
CA LYS A 23 -8.62 26.31 11.32
C LYS A 23 -8.29 25.01 10.59
N ARG A 24 -7.25 24.31 11.04
CA ARG A 24 -6.83 23.03 10.44
C ARG A 24 -7.97 22.03 10.58
N LEU A 25 -8.54 21.61 9.44
CA LEU A 25 -9.53 20.53 9.40
C LEU A 25 -8.88 19.24 9.92
N TRP A 26 -9.43 18.70 11.01
CA TRP A 26 -8.93 17.48 11.64
C TRP A 26 -9.03 16.26 10.70
N SER A 27 -10.13 16.16 9.96
CA SER A 27 -10.34 15.15 8.92
C SER A 27 -11.27 15.69 7.84
N LYS A 28 -11.15 15.16 6.61
CA LYS A 28 -12.10 15.45 5.53
C LYS A 28 -13.40 14.70 5.81
N ARG A 29 -14.55 15.32 5.52
CA ARG A 29 -15.89 14.77 5.82
C ARG A 29 -16.10 13.37 5.23
N TRP A 30 -15.69 13.17 3.98
CA TRP A 30 -15.85 11.87 3.29
C TRP A 30 -15.00 10.74 3.89
N PHE A 31 -13.95 11.03 4.67
CA PHE A 31 -13.23 10.01 5.45
C PHE A 31 -13.98 9.60 6.72
N LEU A 32 -14.85 10.47 7.26
CA LEU A 32 -15.73 10.14 8.38
C LEU A 32 -16.90 9.29 7.90
N GLU A 33 -17.41 9.56 6.69
CA GLU A 33 -18.44 8.79 6.01
C GLU A 33 -17.86 7.56 5.25
N ARG A 34 -16.82 6.90 5.80
CA ARG A 34 -16.11 5.80 5.13
C ARG A 34 -17.04 4.67 4.69
N ARG A 35 -18.02 4.31 5.52
CA ARG A 35 -19.02 3.26 5.20
C ARG A 35 -19.82 3.56 3.92
N LYS A 36 -19.97 4.83 3.56
CA LYS A 36 -20.72 5.27 2.38
C LYS A 36 -19.85 5.32 1.12
N TYR A 37 -18.63 5.85 1.24
CA TYR A 37 -17.76 6.11 0.08
C TYR A 37 -16.74 5.02 -0.21
N SER A 38 -16.52 4.07 0.69
CA SER A 38 -15.60 2.96 0.47
C SER A 38 -16.17 1.96 -0.53
N HIS A 39 -15.31 1.34 -1.33
CA HIS A 39 -15.65 0.27 -2.27
C HIS A 39 -16.22 -1.01 -1.62
N MET A 40 -16.34 -1.07 -0.29
CA MET A 40 -16.80 -2.26 0.43
C MET A 40 -18.17 -2.75 -0.02
N SER A 41 -19.08 -1.83 -0.38
CA SER A 41 -20.40 -2.21 -0.91
C SER A 41 -20.28 -2.93 -2.25
N LEU A 42 -19.43 -2.45 -3.15
CA LEU A 42 -19.15 -3.11 -4.42
C LEU A 42 -18.51 -4.49 -4.19
N ILE A 43 -17.53 -4.58 -3.29
CA ILE A 43 -16.85 -5.86 -3.01
C ILE A 43 -17.84 -6.90 -2.48
N ARG A 44 -18.79 -6.50 -1.62
CA ARG A 44 -19.84 -7.41 -1.14
C ARG A 44 -20.75 -7.91 -2.26
N GLU A 45 -21.06 -7.05 -3.22
CA GLU A 45 -21.84 -7.44 -4.40
C GLU A 45 -21.05 -8.46 -5.24
N LEU A 46 -19.80 -8.14 -5.59
CA LEU A 46 -18.93 -9.01 -6.38
C LEU A 46 -18.70 -10.38 -5.71
N GLN A 47 -18.67 -10.43 -4.38
CA GLN A 47 -18.56 -11.68 -3.62
C GLN A 47 -19.72 -12.67 -3.82
N THR A 48 -20.86 -12.19 -4.32
CA THR A 48 -22.07 -12.98 -4.55
C THR A 48 -22.38 -13.11 -6.04
N THR A 49 -22.21 -12.03 -6.81
CA THR A 49 -22.65 -11.97 -8.20
C THR A 49 -21.55 -12.35 -9.20
N GLU A 50 -20.31 -11.89 -8.98
CA GLU A 50 -19.24 -11.95 -9.98
C GLU A 50 -17.89 -12.35 -9.37
N PRO A 51 -17.67 -13.66 -9.11
CA PRO A 51 -16.43 -14.15 -8.51
C PRO A 51 -15.18 -13.87 -9.34
N HIS A 52 -15.30 -13.85 -10.68
CA HIS A 52 -14.19 -13.57 -11.58
C HIS A 52 -13.67 -12.13 -11.42
N ASP A 53 -14.57 -11.17 -11.31
CA ASP A 53 -14.22 -9.77 -11.10
C ASP A 53 -13.63 -9.55 -9.71
N LEU A 54 -14.13 -10.26 -8.69
CA LEU A 54 -13.51 -10.26 -7.36
C LEU A 54 -12.09 -10.81 -7.41
N HIS A 55 -11.87 -11.94 -8.10
CA HIS A 55 -10.55 -12.52 -8.28
C HIS A 55 -9.61 -11.54 -8.99
N ASN A 56 -10.05 -10.87 -10.05
CA ASN A 56 -9.27 -9.81 -10.69
C ASN A 56 -9.00 -8.64 -9.73
N PHE A 57 -9.96 -8.27 -8.89
CA PHE A 57 -9.84 -7.18 -7.95
C PHE A 57 -8.79 -7.44 -6.86
N LEU A 58 -8.79 -8.64 -6.27
CA LEU A 58 -7.94 -9.07 -5.17
C LEU A 58 -6.68 -9.83 -5.60
N ARG A 59 -6.64 -10.32 -6.85
CA ARG A 59 -5.68 -11.35 -7.35
C ARG A 59 -5.68 -12.62 -6.51
N MET A 60 -6.86 -12.98 -5.98
CA MET A 60 -7.06 -14.07 -5.04
C MET A 60 -8.53 -14.48 -5.02
N ASP A 61 -8.78 -15.77 -4.86
CA ASP A 61 -10.14 -16.30 -4.69
C ASP A 61 -10.75 -15.90 -3.35
N LYS A 62 -12.08 -15.92 -3.27
CA LYS A 62 -12.83 -15.55 -2.07
C LYS A 62 -12.46 -16.45 -0.89
N GLU A 63 -12.39 -17.75 -1.12
CA GLU A 63 -12.11 -18.76 -0.10
C GLU A 63 -10.70 -18.57 0.48
N ALA A 64 -9.72 -18.37 -0.41
CA ALA A 64 -8.35 -18.05 -0.02
C ALA A 64 -8.27 -16.73 0.76
N PHE A 65 -9.03 -15.71 0.35
CA PHE A 65 -9.10 -14.44 1.07
C PHE A 65 -9.66 -14.62 2.49
N GLU A 66 -10.73 -15.39 2.67
CA GLU A 66 -11.32 -15.62 4.00
C GLU A 66 -10.37 -16.38 4.93
N ILE A 67 -9.69 -17.42 4.41
CA ILE A 67 -8.67 -18.16 5.16
C ILE A 67 -7.53 -17.22 5.57
N LEU A 68 -7.03 -16.42 4.63
CA LEU A 68 -5.95 -15.47 4.91
C LEU A 68 -6.37 -14.42 5.93
N LEU A 69 -7.61 -13.93 5.84
CA LEU A 69 -8.16 -12.99 6.80
C LEU A 69 -8.18 -13.59 8.20
N GLN A 70 -8.56 -14.86 8.39
CA GLN A 70 -8.55 -15.50 9.69
C GLN A 70 -7.15 -15.53 10.33
N TYR A 71 -6.11 -15.79 9.56
CA TYR A 71 -4.73 -15.80 10.07
C TYR A 71 -4.22 -14.40 10.42
N VAL A 72 -4.60 -13.40 9.61
CA VAL A 72 -4.06 -12.04 9.73
C VAL A 72 -4.85 -11.18 10.72
N ASP A 73 -6.15 -11.44 10.89
CA ASP A 73 -7.07 -10.70 11.77
C ASP A 73 -6.49 -10.42 13.17
N PRO A 74 -5.98 -11.41 13.94
CA PRO A 74 -5.46 -11.15 15.28
C PRO A 74 -4.25 -10.21 15.31
N LEU A 75 -3.54 -10.06 14.19
CA LEU A 75 -2.35 -9.21 14.09
C LEU A 75 -2.68 -7.76 13.69
N ILE A 76 -3.80 -7.55 12.99
CA ILE A 76 -4.13 -6.24 12.39
C ILE A 76 -5.41 -5.59 12.94
N GLN A 77 -6.15 -6.30 13.79
CA GLN A 77 -7.37 -5.82 14.41
C GLN A 77 -7.11 -4.55 15.23
N ARG A 78 -8.07 -3.61 15.17
CA ARG A 78 -8.03 -2.36 15.92
C ARG A 78 -9.38 -2.09 16.57
N ASN A 79 -9.34 -1.45 17.73
CA ASN A 79 -10.54 -1.10 18.49
C ASN A 79 -11.15 0.21 18.00
N THR A 80 -12.47 0.21 17.84
CA THR A 80 -13.23 1.44 17.58
C THR A 80 -13.23 2.32 18.82
N THR A 81 -13.06 3.62 18.62
CA THR A 81 -13.11 4.63 19.69
C THR A 81 -14.38 5.47 19.54
N HIS A 82 -14.81 6.16 20.61
CA HIS A 82 -15.96 7.06 20.56
C HIS A 82 -15.85 8.14 19.46
N MET A 83 -14.63 8.58 19.13
CA MET A 83 -14.41 9.63 18.13
C MET A 83 -14.33 9.11 16.70
N ARG A 84 -13.96 7.84 16.51
CA ARG A 84 -13.69 7.30 15.18
C ARG A 84 -13.85 5.78 15.14
N GLU A 85 -14.60 5.33 14.14
CA GLU A 85 -14.66 3.94 13.73
C GLU A 85 -13.31 3.46 13.18
N ALA A 86 -12.78 2.40 13.80
CA ALA A 86 -11.55 1.76 13.36
C ALA A 86 -11.72 1.18 11.96
N VAL A 87 -10.65 1.18 11.17
CA VAL A 87 -10.63 0.44 9.90
C VAL A 87 -10.55 -1.04 10.25
N SER A 88 -11.57 -1.80 9.85
CA SER A 88 -11.66 -3.23 10.14
C SER A 88 -10.51 -4.01 9.49
N SER A 89 -10.14 -5.16 10.06
CA SER A 89 -9.09 -6.02 9.49
C SER A 89 -9.36 -6.38 8.03
N ARG A 90 -10.63 -6.64 7.68
CA ARG A 90 -11.07 -6.89 6.31
C ARG A 90 -10.79 -5.70 5.39
N GLU A 91 -11.19 -4.49 5.77
CA GLU A 91 -10.90 -3.28 4.98
C GLU A 91 -9.39 -3.04 4.83
N ARG A 92 -8.61 -3.29 5.89
CA ARG A 92 -7.14 -3.18 5.89
C ARG A 92 -6.50 -4.18 4.93
N LEU A 93 -6.94 -5.43 4.96
CA LEU A 93 -6.45 -6.50 4.10
C LEU A 93 -6.79 -6.22 2.64
N ILE A 94 -8.04 -5.87 2.34
CA ILE A 94 -8.49 -5.51 0.98
C ILE A 94 -7.67 -4.34 0.43
N ALA A 95 -7.50 -3.27 1.21
CA ALA A 95 -6.72 -2.11 0.77
C ALA A 95 -5.26 -2.50 0.46
N THR A 96 -4.67 -3.37 1.27
CA THR A 96 -3.30 -3.85 1.08
C THR A 96 -3.17 -4.76 -0.14
N LEU A 97 -4.07 -5.74 -0.30
CA LEU A 97 -4.08 -6.61 -1.48
C LEU A 97 -4.30 -5.81 -2.76
N ARG A 98 -5.22 -4.84 -2.77
CA ARG A 98 -5.44 -3.96 -3.92
C ARG A 98 -4.20 -3.13 -4.26
N TYR A 99 -3.47 -2.65 -3.24
CA TYR A 99 -2.20 -1.95 -3.43
C TYR A 99 -1.14 -2.85 -4.06
N LEU A 100 -1.00 -4.10 -3.60
CA LEU A 100 -0.06 -5.08 -4.13
C LEU A 100 -0.43 -5.50 -5.56
N ALA A 101 -1.71 -5.81 -5.80
CA ALA A 101 -2.24 -6.27 -7.09
C ALA A 101 -2.11 -5.23 -8.22
N THR A 102 -2.26 -3.94 -7.90
CA THR A 102 -2.29 -2.87 -8.93
C THR A 102 -1.05 -2.01 -8.96
N GLY A 103 -0.25 -2.01 -7.89
CA GLY A 103 0.91 -1.14 -7.76
C GLY A 103 0.59 0.36 -7.68
N ARG A 104 -0.68 0.76 -7.53
CA ARG A 104 -1.10 2.18 -7.52
C ARG A 104 -0.48 2.97 -6.37
N SER A 105 -0.47 4.30 -6.52
CA SER A 105 -0.04 5.18 -5.42
C SER A 105 -1.08 5.20 -4.30
N VAL A 106 -0.62 5.42 -3.06
CA VAL A 106 -1.51 5.58 -1.90
C VAL A 106 -2.45 6.79 -2.07
N GLU A 107 -2.01 7.79 -2.82
CA GLU A 107 -2.81 8.98 -3.15
C GLU A 107 -3.98 8.67 -4.10
N ASP A 108 -3.86 7.65 -4.94
CA ASP A 108 -4.98 7.16 -5.77
C ASP A 108 -5.88 6.23 -4.95
N LEU A 109 -5.28 5.30 -4.21
CA LEU A 109 -5.99 4.29 -3.42
C LEU A 109 -6.94 4.89 -2.38
N LYS A 110 -6.62 6.08 -1.84
CA LYS A 110 -7.46 6.80 -0.87
C LYS A 110 -8.90 7.00 -1.35
N PHE A 111 -9.11 7.20 -2.65
CA PHE A 111 -10.44 7.45 -3.22
C PHE A 111 -11.28 6.19 -3.25
N SER A 112 -10.65 5.03 -3.51
CA SER A 112 -11.34 3.74 -3.53
C SER A 112 -11.69 3.26 -2.11
N CYS A 113 -10.76 3.39 -1.16
CA CYS A 113 -10.96 2.87 0.19
C CYS A 113 -11.66 3.87 1.12
N ALA A 114 -11.76 5.15 0.73
CA ALA A 114 -12.16 6.25 1.62
C ALA A 114 -11.34 6.32 2.92
N ILE A 115 -10.03 6.05 2.83
CA ILE A 115 -9.07 6.11 3.94
C ILE A 115 -8.00 7.15 3.62
N SER A 116 -7.57 7.93 4.62
CA SER A 116 -6.54 8.94 4.41
C SER A 116 -5.20 8.33 4.00
N PRO A 117 -4.42 8.99 3.11
CA PRO A 117 -3.11 8.49 2.69
C PRO A 117 -2.14 8.23 3.85
N GLN A 118 -2.20 9.09 4.88
CA GLN A 118 -1.36 8.96 6.08
C GLN A 118 -1.68 7.68 6.85
N LEU A 119 -2.95 7.27 6.89
CA LEU A 119 -3.37 6.04 7.56
C LEU A 119 -3.08 4.82 6.68
N LEU A 120 -3.34 4.90 5.37
CA LEU A 120 -2.97 3.84 4.42
C LEU A 120 -1.46 3.56 4.44
N GLY A 121 -0.62 4.60 4.55
CA GLY A 121 0.83 4.46 4.67
C GLY A 121 1.28 3.73 5.93
N LYS A 122 0.42 3.59 6.95
CA LYS A 122 0.67 2.73 8.13
C LYS A 122 0.02 1.35 7.96
N ILE A 123 -1.22 1.32 7.46
CA ILE A 123 -1.97 0.08 7.28
C ILE A 123 -1.23 -0.88 6.35
N ILE A 124 -0.77 -0.41 5.19
CA ILE A 124 -0.14 -1.24 4.16
C ILE A 124 1.09 -1.97 4.73
N PRO A 125 2.11 -1.29 5.30
CA PRO A 125 3.26 -2.00 5.85
C PRO A 125 2.92 -2.88 7.06
N GLU A 126 2.02 -2.46 7.95
CA GLU A 126 1.55 -3.29 9.07
C GLU A 126 0.90 -4.59 8.58
N THR A 127 0.05 -4.51 7.57
CA THR A 127 -0.63 -5.67 7.00
C THR A 127 0.33 -6.54 6.18
N CYS A 128 1.25 -5.95 5.40
CA CYS A 128 2.30 -6.73 4.72
C CYS A 128 3.18 -7.51 5.70
N TRP A 129 3.51 -6.90 6.84
CA TRP A 129 4.26 -7.58 7.90
C TRP A 129 3.49 -8.75 8.49
N ALA A 130 2.19 -8.56 8.76
CA ALA A 130 1.32 -9.63 9.25
C ALA A 130 1.19 -10.77 8.22
N LEU A 131 1.05 -10.44 6.93
CA LEU A 131 1.06 -11.42 5.83
C LEU A 131 2.37 -12.21 5.79
N PHE A 132 3.51 -11.52 5.90
CA PHE A 132 4.81 -12.19 5.95
C PHE A 132 4.91 -13.13 7.15
N MET A 133 4.52 -12.68 8.34
CA MET A 133 4.63 -13.50 9.55
C MET A 133 3.74 -14.74 9.54
N THR A 134 2.56 -14.64 8.92
CA THR A 134 1.62 -15.77 8.79
C THR A 134 2.08 -16.77 7.73
N LEU A 135 2.54 -16.30 6.56
CA LEU A 135 2.82 -17.17 5.42
C LEU A 135 4.27 -17.69 5.35
N LYS A 136 5.23 -17.04 6.02
CA LYS A 136 6.67 -17.35 5.84
C LYS A 136 7.03 -18.82 6.07
N ASN A 137 6.45 -19.48 7.06
CA ASN A 137 6.87 -20.83 7.44
C ASN A 137 6.38 -21.88 6.45
N GLU A 138 5.22 -21.65 5.83
CA GLU A 138 4.57 -22.60 4.94
C GLU A 138 5.00 -22.40 3.49
N TYR A 139 5.10 -21.13 3.06
CA TYR A 139 5.29 -20.77 1.64
C TYR A 139 6.70 -20.26 1.30
N LEU A 140 7.46 -19.72 2.25
CA LEU A 140 8.83 -19.24 2.00
C LEU A 140 9.85 -20.31 2.40
N LYS A 141 10.07 -21.27 1.50
CA LYS A 141 11.16 -22.25 1.62
C LYS A 141 12.41 -21.70 0.96
N PHE A 142 13.49 -21.62 1.73
CA PHE A 142 14.80 -21.24 1.19
C PHE A 142 15.67 -22.48 1.01
N PRO A 143 16.46 -22.56 -0.07
CA PRO A 143 17.43 -23.63 -0.26
C PRO A 143 18.45 -23.60 0.88
N SER A 144 18.72 -24.75 1.49
CA SER A 144 19.58 -24.84 2.67
C SER A 144 20.96 -25.42 2.36
N SER A 145 21.10 -26.11 1.23
CA SER A 145 22.36 -26.72 0.79
C SER A 145 22.88 -26.11 -0.51
N THR A 146 24.21 -26.19 -0.72
CA THR A 146 24.85 -25.79 -1.99
C THR A 146 24.27 -26.56 -3.19
N ASN A 147 23.90 -27.83 -3.00
CA ASN A 147 23.31 -28.64 -4.06
C ASN A 147 21.94 -28.10 -4.48
N ASP A 148 21.10 -27.68 -3.52
CA ASP A 148 19.79 -27.10 -3.81
C ASP A 148 19.96 -25.79 -4.63
N TRP A 149 20.94 -24.97 -4.28
CA TRP A 149 21.26 -23.75 -5.03
C TRP A 149 21.76 -24.05 -6.45
N LEU A 150 22.60 -25.08 -6.62
CA LEU A 150 23.07 -25.53 -7.92
C LEU A 150 21.92 -26.08 -8.78
N GLU A 151 20.96 -26.79 -8.18
CA GLU A 151 19.78 -27.27 -8.89
C GLU A 151 18.94 -26.10 -9.43
N ILE A 152 18.73 -25.07 -8.62
CA ILE A 152 18.02 -23.86 -9.05
C ILE A 152 18.77 -23.15 -10.18
N ALA A 153 20.09 -22.93 -10.02
CA ALA A 153 20.93 -22.32 -11.06
C ALA A 153 20.87 -23.08 -12.38
N ASN A 154 20.98 -24.41 -12.32
CA ASN A 154 20.86 -25.26 -13.49
C ASN A 154 19.45 -25.24 -14.11
N GLY A 155 18.41 -25.07 -13.29
CA GLY A 155 17.04 -24.86 -13.76
C GLY A 155 16.89 -23.60 -14.61
N PHE A 156 17.40 -22.46 -14.12
CA PHE A 156 17.39 -21.21 -14.88
C PHE A 156 18.27 -21.27 -16.12
N LYS A 157 19.42 -21.94 -16.05
CA LYS A 157 20.27 -22.19 -17.23
C LYS A 157 19.52 -22.96 -18.31
N ARG A 158 18.82 -24.05 -17.97
CA ARG A 158 18.08 -24.86 -18.95
C ARG A 158 16.88 -24.14 -19.55
N SER A 159 16.13 -23.40 -18.74
CA SER A 159 14.86 -22.79 -19.18
C SER A 159 15.06 -21.44 -19.86
N CYS A 160 16.04 -20.66 -19.41
CA CYS A 160 16.19 -19.25 -19.78
C CYS A 160 17.62 -18.87 -20.19
N ASP A 161 18.55 -19.83 -20.30
CA ASP A 161 19.99 -19.62 -20.62
C ASP A 161 20.71 -18.63 -19.68
N PHE A 162 20.23 -18.51 -18.43
CA PHE A 162 20.87 -17.71 -17.39
C PHE A 162 21.73 -18.57 -16.48
N GLU A 163 23.05 -18.48 -16.65
CA GLU A 163 24.00 -19.09 -15.73
C GLU A 163 23.97 -18.41 -14.36
N HIS A 164 24.13 -19.22 -13.29
CA HIS A 164 24.23 -18.77 -11.90
C HIS A 164 23.04 -17.93 -11.38
N CYS A 165 21.86 -18.05 -12.00
CA CYS A 165 20.65 -17.41 -11.50
C CYS A 165 20.04 -18.23 -10.36
N LEU A 166 19.99 -17.65 -9.17
CA LEU A 166 19.55 -18.35 -7.95
C LEU A 166 18.07 -18.12 -7.62
N GLY A 167 17.37 -17.38 -8.47
CA GLY A 167 15.97 -17.02 -8.28
C GLY A 167 15.62 -15.76 -9.04
N ALA A 168 14.33 -15.59 -9.28
CA ALA A 168 13.78 -14.39 -9.88
C ALA A 168 12.66 -13.85 -8.98
N MET A 169 12.76 -12.58 -8.58
CA MET A 169 11.69 -11.91 -7.86
C MET A 169 10.85 -11.13 -8.86
N ASP A 170 9.54 -11.40 -8.89
CA ASP A 170 8.62 -10.58 -9.64
C ASP A 170 8.57 -9.17 -9.00
N GLY A 171 8.85 -8.16 -9.81
CA GLY A 171 9.13 -6.81 -9.36
C GLY A 171 8.01 -5.85 -9.71
N LYS A 172 7.52 -5.09 -8.73
CA LYS A 172 6.78 -3.86 -9.02
C LYS A 172 7.73 -2.86 -9.70
N HIS A 173 7.32 -2.30 -10.83
CA HIS A 173 8.01 -1.14 -11.43
C HIS A 173 7.92 0.05 -10.45
N ILE A 174 8.98 0.26 -9.65
CA ILE A 174 9.13 1.45 -8.83
C ILE A 174 9.76 2.52 -9.70
N ALA A 175 8.98 3.51 -10.12
CA ALA A 175 9.52 4.70 -10.77
C ALA A 175 10.40 5.46 -9.77
N LEU A 176 11.72 5.33 -9.92
CA LEU A 176 12.68 6.10 -9.13
C LEU A 176 12.61 7.56 -9.55
N LYS A 177 11.94 8.39 -8.74
CA LYS A 177 12.04 9.85 -8.89
C LYS A 177 13.36 10.30 -8.26
N ASN A 178 14.37 10.46 -9.10
CA ASN A 178 15.71 10.87 -8.70
C ASN A 178 15.64 12.20 -7.92
N ARG A 179 15.97 12.17 -6.62
CA ARG A 179 16.45 13.34 -5.87
C ARG A 179 17.93 13.14 -5.66
N LEU A 180 18.72 13.55 -6.66
CA LEU A 180 20.15 13.84 -6.61
C LEU A 180 20.97 13.01 -5.59
N ILE A 181 20.92 11.68 -5.66
CA ILE A 181 22.03 10.82 -5.21
C ILE A 181 22.05 9.65 -6.20
N ALA A 182 23.08 9.65 -7.04
CA ALA A 182 23.35 8.57 -7.97
C ALA A 182 23.61 7.28 -7.20
N VAL A 183 22.70 6.31 -7.31
CA VAL A 183 23.05 4.90 -7.14
C VAL A 183 22.74 4.23 -8.47
N ARG A 184 23.81 3.71 -9.06
CA ARG A 184 23.90 3.11 -10.39
C ARG A 184 23.43 1.65 -10.28
N PHE A 185 22.74 1.18 -11.33
CA PHE A 185 22.25 -0.17 -11.58
C PHE A 185 20.90 -0.56 -10.95
N PHE A 186 19.84 -0.51 -11.77
CA PHE A 186 18.95 -1.66 -12.04
C PHE A 186 18.27 -1.40 -13.39
N THR A 187 18.72 -2.09 -14.43
CA THR A 187 18.02 -2.11 -15.72
C THR A 187 16.81 -3.02 -15.54
N ILE A 188 15.63 -2.45 -15.30
CA ILE A 188 14.36 -3.19 -15.32
C ILE A 188 14.01 -3.38 -16.80
N ILE A 189 14.39 -4.53 -17.35
CA ILE A 189 13.97 -4.95 -18.69
C ILE A 189 12.53 -5.43 -18.57
N ARG A 190 11.66 -4.82 -19.38
CA ARG A 190 10.27 -5.22 -19.58
C ARG A 190 10.21 -6.73 -19.84
N ASP A 191 9.34 -7.39 -19.09
CA ASP A 191 8.78 -8.72 -19.37
C ASP A 191 9.40 -9.96 -18.69
N PHE A 192 10.43 -9.83 -17.84
CA PHE A 192 10.77 -10.93 -16.90
C PHE A 192 11.22 -10.43 -15.53
N SER A 193 10.72 -11.12 -14.50
CA SER A 193 11.14 -11.05 -13.09
C SER A 193 12.65 -10.84 -12.95
N ALA A 194 13.08 -9.93 -12.07
CA ALA A 194 14.49 -9.58 -11.93
C ALA A 194 15.29 -10.81 -11.39
N PRO A 195 16.23 -11.37 -12.18
CA PRO A 195 17.06 -12.47 -11.71
C PRO A 195 18.12 -11.95 -10.73
N PHE A 196 18.28 -12.63 -9.60
CA PHE A 196 19.42 -12.40 -8.70
C PHE A 196 20.56 -13.34 -9.14
N CYS A 197 21.64 -12.75 -9.66
CA CYS A 197 22.89 -13.45 -9.96
C CYS A 197 23.95 -12.98 -8.95
N LEU A 198 24.52 -13.91 -8.19
CA LEU A 198 25.68 -13.63 -7.33
C LEU A 198 26.95 -14.09 -8.06
N PRO A 199 28.05 -13.32 -8.01
CA PRO A 199 29.35 -13.85 -8.36
C PRO A 199 29.76 -14.83 -7.25
N LEU A 200 29.93 -16.10 -7.59
CA LEU A 200 30.61 -17.08 -6.74
C LEU A 200 32.12 -16.93 -6.88
#